data_AF-A0A3A3GHF7-F1
#
_entry.id   AF-A0A3A3GHF7-F1
#
_cell.length_a   1.000
_cell.length_b   1.000
_cell.length_c   1.000
_cell.angle_alpha   90.00
_cell.angle_beta   90.00
_cell.angle_gamma   90.00
#
_symmetry.space_group_name_H-M   'P 1'
#
loop_
_entity.id
_entity.type
_entity.pdbx_description
1 polymer ?
#
loop_
_entity_poly.entity_id
_entity_poly.type
_entity_poly.pdbx_seq_one_letter_code
_entity_poly.pdbx_strand_id
1 'polypeptide(L)'
;MKVIKKAESPALEKPVNIEVDQTFSDRKKMAPLAIDSIMSCVDFGLLDGYPDGEYKPKQNMIRVEAAVVIHRLLFKSGLISTTIYSVHLAETKDIDLRDSSKSMSNS
;
A
#
# COMPACT_ATOMS: atom_id res chain seq x y z
N MET A 1 -21.96 -18.39 -27.37
CA MET A 1 -20.49 -18.28 -27.44
C MET A 1 -20.09 -16.96 -26.79
N LYS A 2 -19.75 -16.96 -25.49
CA LYS A 2 -19.34 -15.75 -24.76
C LYS A 2 -17.89 -15.45 -25.14
N VAL A 3 -17.69 -14.42 -25.95
CA VAL A 3 -16.38 -13.89 -26.27
C VAL A 3 -15.81 -13.32 -24.97
N ILE A 4 -14.80 -14.00 -24.42
CA ILE A 4 -13.97 -13.48 -23.33
C ILE A 4 -13.28 -12.23 -23.88
N LYS A 5 -13.76 -11.07 -23.44
CA LYS A 5 -13.10 -9.79 -23.71
C LYS A 5 -11.67 -9.92 -23.18
N LYS A 6 -10.70 -9.76 -24.08
CA LYS A 6 -9.29 -9.54 -23.74
C LYS A 6 -9.28 -8.44 -22.67
N ALA A 7 -8.84 -8.78 -21.46
CA ALA A 7 -8.51 -7.78 -20.47
C ALA A 7 -7.39 -6.95 -21.08
N GLU A 8 -7.71 -5.75 -21.56
CA GLU A 8 -6.69 -4.74 -21.77
C GLU A 8 -5.96 -4.62 -20.45
N SER A 9 -4.67 -4.99 -20.48
CA SER A 9 -3.74 -4.73 -19.38
C SER A 9 -4.01 -3.31 -18.91
N PRO A 10 -4.23 -3.06 -17.60
CA PRO A 10 -4.37 -1.71 -17.13
C PRO A 10 -3.11 -0.97 -17.58
N ALA A 11 -3.29 -0.03 -18.51
CA ALA A 11 -2.23 0.88 -18.86
C ALA A 11 -1.71 1.45 -17.54
N LEU A 12 -0.39 1.52 -17.40
CA LEU A 12 0.26 2.14 -16.25
C LEU A 12 -0.10 3.63 -16.26
N GLU A 13 -1.32 3.97 -15.85
CA GLU A 13 -1.73 5.34 -15.66
C GLU A 13 -0.90 5.87 -14.51
N LYS A 14 -0.13 6.93 -14.82
CA LYS A 14 0.76 7.60 -13.88
C LYS A 14 -0.02 7.86 -12.60
N PRO A 15 0.49 7.43 -11.42
CA PRO A 15 -0.23 7.62 -10.18
C PRO A 15 -0.54 9.11 -9.96
N VAL A 16 -1.68 9.38 -9.30
CA VAL A 16 -2.14 10.71 -8.89
C VAL A 16 -0.96 11.57 -8.43
N ASN A 17 -0.72 12.66 -9.16
CA ASN A 17 0.38 13.58 -8.95
C ASN A 17 0.22 14.28 -7.59
N ILE A 18 0.81 13.71 -6.55
CA ILE A 18 1.27 14.50 -5.41
C ILE A 18 2.59 15.07 -5.92
N GLU A 19 2.62 16.37 -6.22
CA GLU A 19 3.87 17.07 -6.54
C GLU A 19 4.73 17.11 -5.27
N VAL A 20 5.37 15.99 -4.98
CA VAL A 20 6.46 15.97 -4.01
C VAL A 20 7.65 16.49 -4.80
N ASP A 21 8.06 17.72 -4.51
CA ASP A 21 9.35 18.28 -4.92
C ASP A 21 10.46 17.41 -4.29
N GLN A 22 10.69 16.22 -4.86
CA GLN A 22 11.66 15.24 -4.37
C GLN A 22 13.04 15.57 -4.92
N THR A 23 13.49 16.80 -4.68
CA THR A 23 14.92 17.08 -4.74
C THR A 23 15.56 16.63 -3.43
N PHE A 24 16.11 15.41 -3.43
CA PHE A 24 16.86 14.90 -2.28
C PHE A 24 18.05 15.81 -1.95
N SER A 25 18.20 16.19 -0.68
CA SER A 25 19.27 17.10 -0.24
C SER A 25 20.67 16.50 -0.46
N ASP A 26 20.77 15.18 -0.53
CA ASP A 26 22.00 14.42 -0.73
C ASP A 26 22.19 13.90 -2.17
N ARG A 27 21.47 14.47 -3.16
CA ARG A 27 21.60 14.12 -4.59
C ARG A 27 23.05 14.08 -5.08
N LYS A 28 23.92 14.95 -4.56
CA LYS A 28 25.37 14.99 -4.90
C LYS A 28 26.13 13.72 -4.46
N LYS A 29 25.58 12.93 -3.54
CA LYS A 29 26.15 11.64 -3.09
C LYS A 29 25.74 10.48 -4.01
N MET A 30 24.80 10.68 -4.94
CA MET A 30 24.34 9.66 -5.88
C MET A 30 25.35 9.43 -7.00
N ALA A 31 25.45 8.18 -7.48
CA ALA A 31 26.23 7.88 -8.67
C ALA A 31 25.52 8.46 -9.91
N PRO A 32 26.21 9.18 -10.82
CA PRO A 32 25.58 9.83 -11.98
C PRO A 32 24.72 8.87 -12.83
N LEU A 33 25.18 7.64 -13.03
CA LEU A 33 24.46 6.62 -13.82
C LEU A 33 23.22 6.05 -13.12
N ALA A 34 23.08 6.26 -11.81
CA ALA A 34 21.94 5.76 -11.03
C ALA A 34 20.82 6.80 -10.90
N ILE A 35 21.10 8.08 -11.14
CA ILE A 35 20.16 9.18 -10.89
C ILE A 35 18.85 8.96 -11.64
N ASP A 36 18.91 8.73 -12.95
CA ASP A 36 17.71 8.61 -13.79
C ASP A 36 16.84 7.42 -13.38
N SER A 37 17.47 6.30 -13.02
CA SER A 37 16.79 5.11 -12.51
C SER A 37 16.13 5.36 -11.16
N ILE A 38 16.82 6.05 -10.24
CA ILE A 38 16.27 6.40 -8.93
C ILE A 38 15.07 7.32 -9.08
N MET A 39 15.20 8.39 -9.89
CA MET A 39 14.12 9.34 -10.13
C MET A 39 12.92 8.64 -10.76
N SER A 40 13.14 7.76 -11.74
CA SER A 40 12.06 6.96 -12.33
C SER A 40 11.33 6.13 -11.27
N CYS A 41 12.07 5.44 -10.40
CA CYS A 41 11.47 4.66 -9.32
C CYS A 41 10.70 5.52 -8.31
N VAL A 42 11.13 6.76 -8.05
CA VAL A 42 10.42 7.73 -7.21
C VAL A 42 9.14 8.19 -7.89
N ASP A 43 9.18 8.54 -9.18
CA ASP A 43 8.01 8.93 -9.97
C ASP A 43 6.97 7.80 -10.04
N PHE A 44 7.43 6.55 -10.13
CA PHE A 44 6.55 5.38 -10.07
C PHE A 44 6.02 5.09 -8.66
N GLY A 45 6.50 5.78 -7.63
CA GLY A 45 6.14 5.56 -6.22
C GLY A 45 6.64 4.24 -5.67
N LEU A 46 7.76 3.73 -6.20
CA LEU A 46 8.44 2.53 -5.70
C LEU A 46 9.39 2.88 -4.56
N LEU A 47 10.15 3.95 -4.76
CA LEU A 47 11.10 4.51 -3.79
C LEU A 47 10.59 5.83 -3.24
N ASP A 48 11.08 6.17 -2.06
CA ASP A 48 10.84 7.45 -1.39
C ASP A 48 12.11 7.82 -0.61
N GLY A 49 12.22 9.10 -0.25
CA GLY A 49 13.24 9.57 0.67
C GLY A 49 12.93 9.19 2.12
N TYR A 50 13.86 9.55 2.99
CA TYR A 50 13.66 9.48 4.43
C TYR A 50 13.02 10.79 4.94
N PRO A 51 12.42 10.80 6.15
CA PRO A 51 11.78 12.00 6.71
C PRO A 51 12.70 13.21 6.87
N ASP A 52 14.02 13.02 6.81
CA ASP A 52 15.04 14.07 6.84
C ASP A 52 15.31 14.71 5.46
N GLY A 53 14.63 14.26 4.40
CA GLY A 53 14.79 14.75 3.04
C GLY A 53 16.01 14.22 2.30
N GLU A 54 16.71 13.21 2.83
CA GLU A 54 17.77 12.48 2.14
C GLU A 54 17.25 11.20 1.46
N TYR A 55 17.96 10.71 0.45
CA TYR A 55 17.78 9.37 -0.14
C TYR A 55 18.78 8.34 0.39
N LYS A 56 19.95 8.80 0.89
CA LYS A 56 21.01 7.98 1.48
C LYS A 56 21.55 6.89 0.53
N PRO A 57 22.09 7.26 -0.66
CA PRO A 57 22.45 6.30 -1.72
C PRO A 57 23.59 5.34 -1.36
N LYS A 58 24.36 5.65 -0.30
CA LYS A 58 25.45 4.80 0.20
C LYS A 58 25.06 3.97 1.42
N GLN A 59 23.85 4.16 1.94
CA GLN A 59 23.35 3.38 3.06
C GLN A 59 22.88 2.02 2.55
N ASN A 60 23.17 0.96 3.30
CA ASN A 60 22.64 -0.36 3.00
C ASN A 60 21.13 -0.38 3.26
N MET A 61 20.38 -0.88 2.27
CA MET A 61 18.95 -1.13 2.41
C MET A 61 18.70 -2.31 3.35
N ILE A 62 17.75 -2.18 4.27
CA ILE A 62 17.33 -3.28 5.15
C ILE A 62 16.24 -4.14 4.50
N ARG A 63 16.09 -5.39 4.99
CA ARG A 63 15.15 -6.37 4.40
C ARG A 63 13.71 -5.86 4.31
N VAL A 64 13.25 -5.08 5.29
CA VAL A 64 11.88 -4.54 5.30
C VAL A 64 11.69 -3.47 4.22
N GLU A 65 12.67 -2.61 4.01
CA GLU A 65 12.64 -1.60 2.94
C GLU A 65 12.60 -2.29 1.57
N ALA A 66 13.46 -3.29 1.36
CA ALA A 66 13.47 -4.08 0.13
C ALA A 66 12.11 -4.77 -0.10
N ALA A 67 11.53 -5.37 0.95
CA ALA A 67 10.22 -6.02 0.86
C ALA A 67 9.10 -5.03 0.49
N VAL A 68 9.14 -3.80 1.03
CA VAL A 68 8.17 -2.74 0.69
C VAL A 68 8.30 -2.34 -0.79
N VAL A 69 9.51 -2.17 -1.31
CA VAL A 69 9.73 -1.85 -2.73
C VAL A 69 9.21 -2.96 -3.63
N ILE A 70 9.52 -4.22 -3.32
CA ILE A 70 9.02 -5.38 -4.07
C ILE A 70 7.49 -5.45 -4.01
N HIS A 71 6.89 -5.26 -2.84
CA HIS A 71 5.43 -5.24 -2.69
C HIS A 71 4.79 -4.15 -3.55
N ARG A 72 5.33 -2.91 -3.50
CA ARG A 72 4.85 -1.79 -4.34
C ARG A 72 4.96 -2.11 -5.82
N LEU A 73 6.07 -2.71 -6.25
CA LEU A 73 6.29 -3.13 -7.63
C LEU A 73 5.26 -4.16 -8.07
N LEU A 74 5.09 -5.25 -7.30
CA LEU A 74 4.14 -6.32 -7.61
C LEU A 74 2.69 -5.82 -7.63
N PHE A 75 2.34 -4.90 -6.73
CA PHE A 75 1.01 -4.32 -6.67
C PHE A 75 0.74 -3.41 -7.89
N LYS A 76 1.68 -2.52 -8.21
CA LYS A 76 1.57 -1.59 -9.35
C LYS A 76 1.63 -2.29 -10.70
N SER A 77 2.32 -3.43 -10.81
CA SER A 77 2.32 -4.26 -12.01
C SER A 77 1.08 -5.15 -12.15
N GLY A 78 0.17 -5.12 -11.17
CA GLY A 78 -1.03 -5.95 -11.16
C GLY A 78 -0.78 -7.45 -10.92
N LEU A 79 0.43 -7.82 -10.49
CA LEU A 79 0.79 -9.22 -10.17
C LEU A 79 0.18 -9.67 -8.83
N ILE A 80 -0.06 -8.73 -7.92
CA ILE A 80 -0.81 -8.97 -6.69
C ILE A 80 -1.93 -7.94 -6.57
N SER A 81 -3.04 -8.36 -5.95
CA SER A 81 -4.18 -7.49 -5.65
C SER A 81 -4.49 -7.59 -4.17
N THR A 82 -4.69 -6.44 -3.51
CA THR A 82 -5.18 -6.40 -2.14
C THR A 82 -6.68 -6.65 -2.16
N THR A 83 -7.10 -7.91 -2.05
CA THR A 83 -8.50 -8.22 -1.78
C THR A 83 -8.82 -7.76 -0.35
N ILE A 84 -9.51 -6.63 -0.21
CA ILE A 84 -10.09 -6.25 1.09
C ILE A 84 -11.29 -7.17 1.33
N TYR A 85 -11.20 -8.05 2.32
CA TYR A 85 -12.38 -8.70 2.88
C TYR A 85 -13.25 -7.62 3.52
N SER A 86 -14.40 -7.33 2.91
CA SER A 86 -15.46 -6.58 3.58
C SER A 86 -15.98 -7.46 4.71
N VAL A 87 -15.56 -7.17 5.95
CA VAL A 87 -16.25 -7.70 7.13
C VAL A 87 -17.64 -7.07 7.11
N HIS A 88 -18.61 -7.84 6.63
CA HIS A 88 -20.02 -7.49 6.76
C HIS A 88 -20.35 -7.66 8.25
N LEU A 89 -20.37 -6.56 9.02
CA LEU A 89 -21.07 -6.53 10.30
C LEU A 89 -22.57 -6.56 10.01
N ALA A 90 -23.09 -7.70 9.57
CA ALA A 90 -24.52 -7.96 9.67
C ALA A 90 -24.79 -8.51 11.08
N GLU A 91 -25.22 -7.58 11.94
CA GLU A 91 -26.24 -7.78 12.95
C GLU A 91 -26.03 -8.98 13.88
N THR A 92 -25.47 -8.70 15.06
CA THR A 92 -25.76 -9.50 16.26
C THR A 92 -27.25 -9.40 16.52
N LYS A 93 -28.01 -10.33 15.93
CA LYS A 93 -29.42 -10.56 16.23
C LYS A 93 -29.54 -10.75 17.74
N ASP A 94 -30.37 -9.92 18.35
CA ASP A 94 -30.55 -9.77 19.79
C ASP A 94 -30.53 -11.09 20.56
N ILE A 95 -29.49 -11.31 21.38
CA ILE A 95 -29.62 -12.24 22.51
C ILE A 95 -30.34 -11.46 23.60
N ASP A 96 -31.66 -11.55 23.61
CA ASP A 96 -32.50 -11.00 24.65
C ASP A 96 -32.26 -11.79 25.95
N LEU A 97 -31.33 -11.30 26.79
CA LEU A 97 -31.02 -11.88 28.10
C LEU A 97 -32.02 -11.47 29.20
N ARG A 98 -33.24 -11.02 28.85
CA ARG A 98 -34.14 -10.37 29.81
C ARG A 98 -35.18 -11.26 30.50
N ASP A 99 -35.06 -12.59 30.47
CA ASP A 99 -36.04 -13.46 31.15
C ASP A 99 -35.48 -14.43 32.21
N SER A 100 -34.44 -14.02 32.94
CA SER A 100 -33.92 -14.77 34.10
C SER A 100 -33.99 -14.02 35.45
N SER A 101 -34.91 -13.07 35.62
CA SER A 101 -35.06 -12.37 36.91
C SER A 101 -36.50 -12.11 37.35
N LYS A 102 -37.40 -13.09 37.19
CA LYS A 102 -38.69 -13.12 37.91
C LYS A 102 -39.02 -14.51 38.44
N SER A 103 -38.64 -14.76 39.70
CA SER A 103 -39.48 -15.33 40.78
C SER A 103 -38.65 -16.09 41.82
N MET A 104 -37.82 -15.36 42.58
CA MET A 104 -37.42 -15.84 43.90
C MET A 104 -37.09 -14.67 44.83
N SER A 105 -38.13 -14.03 45.36
CA SER A 105 -38.25 -13.64 46.78
C SER A 105 -39.55 -12.85 47.01
N ASN A 106 -40.40 -13.35 47.91
CA ASN A 106 -41.21 -12.60 48.90
C ASN A 106 -42.67 -13.09 48.98
N SER A 107 -42.92 -14.09 49.83
CA SER A 107 -43.74 -14.00 51.05
C SER A 107 -43.71 -15.34 51.79
#